data_AF-E1RA73-F1
#
_entry.id   AF-E1RA73-F1
#
_cell.length_a   1.000
_cell.length_b   1.000
_cell.length_c   1.000
_cell.angle_alpha   90.00
_cell.angle_beta   90.00
_cell.angle_gamma   90.00
#
_symmetry.space_group_name_H-M   'P 1'
#
loop_
_entity.id
_entity.type
_entity.pdbx_description
1 polymer ?
#
loop_
_entity_poly.entity_id
_entity_poly.type
_entity_poly.pdbx_seq_one_letter_code
_entity_poly.pdbx_strand_id
1 'polypeptide(L)'
;MQYRSILQQIKEEGRVDKASIAEKQETTVAMIEMLLTELERLGYLQRDALARCSGACTHCSSGCTFAHVGLPQNFWTITNKGERLIS
;
A
#
# COMPACT_ATOMS: atom_id res chain seq x y z
N MET A 1 -8.01 7.37 -17.75
CA MET A 1 -8.91 6.61 -16.85
C MET A 1 -8.20 5.56 -15.96
N GLN A 2 -6.90 5.27 -16.12
CA GLN A 2 -6.24 4.17 -15.39
C GLN A 2 -5.95 4.42 -13.89
N TYR A 3 -5.85 5.67 -13.43
CA TYR A 3 -5.47 5.96 -12.04
C TYR A 3 -6.59 5.71 -11.02
N ARG A 4 -7.84 5.87 -11.44
CA ARG A 4 -9.01 5.81 -10.54
C ARG A 4 -9.25 4.41 -10.00
N SER A 5 -9.14 3.39 -10.86
CA SER A 5 -9.33 1.97 -10.47
C SER A 5 -8.28 1.53 -9.45
N ILE A 6 -7.01 1.90 -9.67
CA ILE A 6 -5.91 1.58 -8.75
C ILE A 6 -6.13 2.26 -7.40
N LEU A 7 -6.44 3.56 -7.38
CA LEU A 7 -6.71 4.27 -6.13
C LEU A 7 -7.91 3.69 -5.39
N GLN A 8 -8.97 3.31 -6.09
CA GLN A 8 -10.13 2.69 -5.46
C GLN A 8 -9.78 1.33 -4.84
N GLN A 9 -8.99 0.52 -5.52
CA GLN A 9 -8.54 -0.77 -4.99
C GLN A 9 -7.66 -0.61 -3.75
N ILE A 10 -6.77 0.38 -3.74
CA ILE A 10 -5.96 0.72 -2.55
C ILE A 10 -6.87 1.14 -1.38
N LYS A 11 -7.96 1.87 -1.65
CA LYS A 11 -8.91 2.30 -0.61
C LYS A 11 -9.66 1.14 0.01
N GLU A 12 -10.11 0.19 -0.82
CA GLU A 12 -10.91 -0.95 -0.39
C GLU A 12 -10.05 -1.99 0.36
N GLU A 13 -8.84 -2.26 -0.12
CA GLU A 13 -8.00 -3.33 0.41
C GLU A 13 -7.07 -2.85 1.54
N GLY A 14 -6.71 -1.55 1.59
CA GLY A 14 -5.81 -0.95 2.59
C GLY A 14 -4.35 -1.43 2.56
N ARG A 15 -4.09 -2.51 1.83
CA ARG A 15 -2.78 -3.14 1.59
C ARG A 15 -2.66 -3.43 0.11
N VAL A 16 -1.51 -3.07 -0.45
CA VAL A 16 -1.27 -3.11 -1.90
C VAL A 16 -0.38 -4.30 -2.22
N ASP A 17 -0.97 -5.43 -2.62
CA ASP A 17 -0.21 -6.48 -3.28
C ASP A 17 -0.06 -6.14 -4.77
N LYS A 18 1.14 -5.72 -5.15
CA LYS A 18 1.45 -5.31 -6.53
C LYS A 18 1.21 -6.45 -7.52
N ALA A 19 1.42 -7.70 -7.12
CA ALA A 19 1.20 -8.86 -7.98
C ALA A 19 -0.29 -9.05 -8.25
N SER A 20 -1.13 -8.98 -7.20
CA SER A 20 -2.58 -9.08 -7.35
C SER A 20 -3.16 -7.92 -8.16
N ILE A 21 -2.64 -6.70 -8.02
CA ILE A 21 -3.08 -5.55 -8.84
C ILE A 21 -2.66 -5.74 -10.29
N ALA A 22 -1.42 -6.20 -10.53
CA ALA A 22 -0.94 -6.47 -11.87
C ALA A 22 -1.81 -7.51 -12.59
N GLU A 23 -2.16 -8.59 -11.90
CA GLU A 23 -3.06 -9.64 -12.41
C GLU A 23 -4.46 -9.09 -12.73
N LYS A 24 -5.08 -8.35 -11.80
CA LYS A 24 -6.43 -7.76 -12.01
C LYS A 24 -6.46 -6.69 -13.11
N GLN A 25 -5.35 -6.01 -13.37
CA GLN A 25 -5.23 -4.97 -14.40
C GLN A 25 -4.60 -5.50 -15.70
N GLU A 26 -4.42 -6.82 -15.83
CA GLU A 26 -3.80 -7.48 -16.99
C GLU A 26 -2.47 -6.82 -17.41
N THR A 27 -1.65 -6.47 -16.42
CA THR A 27 -0.41 -5.72 -16.62
C THR A 27 0.76 -6.35 -15.86
N THR A 28 1.93 -5.73 -15.96
CA THR A 28 3.13 -6.21 -15.27
C THR A 28 3.31 -5.53 -13.92
N VAL A 29 3.96 -6.22 -12.98
CA VAL A 29 4.34 -5.64 -11.68
C VAL A 29 5.18 -4.37 -11.87
N ALA A 30 6.07 -4.34 -12.87
CA ALA A 30 6.87 -3.17 -13.20
C ALA A 30 6.00 -1.96 -13.61
N MET A 31 4.95 -2.17 -14.40
CA MET A 31 3.99 -1.11 -14.74
C MET A 31 3.22 -0.62 -13.52
N ILE A 32 2.79 -1.52 -12.63
CA ILE A 32 2.17 -1.13 -11.35
C ILE A 32 3.14 -0.32 -10.49
N GLU A 33 4.41 -0.70 -10.41
CA GLU A 33 5.43 0.05 -9.66
C GLU A 33 5.64 1.46 -10.21
N MET A 34 5.72 1.62 -11.53
CA MET A 34 5.81 2.94 -12.16
C MET A 34 4.57 3.78 -11.85
N LEU A 35 3.37 3.18 -11.93
CA LEU A 35 2.11 3.87 -11.65
C LEU A 35 2.01 4.31 -10.18
N LEU A 36 2.36 3.45 -9.24
CA LEU A 36 2.38 3.80 -7.81
C LEU A 36 3.38 4.91 -7.51
N THR A 37 4.57 4.86 -8.12
CA THR A 37 5.60 5.90 -7.98
C THR A 37 5.11 7.24 -8.54
N GLU A 38 4.41 7.21 -9.68
CA GLU A 38 3.84 8.43 -10.25
C GLU A 38 2.68 8.98 -9.39
N LEU A 39 1.82 8.12 -8.85
CA LEU A 39 0.75 8.52 -7.93
C LEU A 39 1.30 9.11 -6.63
N GLU A 40 2.40 8.57 -6.11
CA GLU A 40 3.16 9.14 -4.99
C GLU A 40 3.71 10.52 -5.34
N ARG A 41 4.39 10.65 -6.49
CA ARG A 41 4.97 11.92 -6.97
C ARG A 41 3.91 13.00 -7.18
N LEU A 42 2.73 12.62 -7.66
CA LEU A 42 1.59 13.51 -7.85
C LEU A 42 0.87 13.85 -6.53
N GLY A 43 1.24 13.20 -5.42
CA GLY A 43 0.68 13.41 -4.09
C GLY A 43 -0.69 12.80 -3.90
N TYR A 44 -1.07 11.79 -4.69
CA TYR A 44 -2.30 11.02 -4.52
C TYR A 44 -2.12 9.86 -3.53
N LEU A 45 -0.89 9.36 -3.41
CA LEU A 45 -0.50 8.32 -2.46
C LEU A 45 0.63 8.83 -1.55
N GLN A 46 0.66 8.30 -0.34
CA GLN A 46 1.76 8.48 0.60
C GLN A 46 2.20 7.09 1.07
N ARG A 47 3.51 6.82 0.98
CA ARG A 47 4.05 5.55 1.48
C ARG A 47 4.15 5.64 2.99
N ASP A 48 3.49 4.72 3.68
CA ASP A 48 3.71 4.54 5.10
C ASP A 48 5.01 3.78 5.28
N ALA A 49 6.04 4.49 5.74
CA ALA A 49 7.17 3.83 6.35
C ALA A 49 6.63 3.13 7.58
N LEU A 50 6.45 1.81 7.53
CA LEU A 50 6.27 1.02 8.74
C LEU A 50 7.39 1.43 9.67
N ALA A 51 7.04 2.15 10.73
CA ALA A 51 7.94 2.39 11.84
C ALA A 51 8.46 1.01 12.20
N ARG A 52 9.76 0.78 11.96
CA ARG A 52 10.44 -0.42 12.42
C ARG A 52 9.99 -0.61 13.85
N CYS A 53 9.25 -1.69 14.13
CA CYS A 53 8.97 -2.05 15.52
C CYS A 53 10.33 -2.15 16.20
N SER A 54 10.69 -1.13 16.97
CA SER A 54 12.00 -1.00 17.59
C SER A 54 12.00 -1.85 18.83
N GLY A 55 11.90 -3.18 18.66
CA GLY A 55 12.32 -4.24 19.58
C GLY A 55 11.92 -4.17 21.06
N ALA A 56 11.06 -3.26 21.51
CA ALA A 56 10.82 -2.97 22.91
C ALA A 56 9.34 -3.17 23.30
N CYS A 57 8.71 -4.23 22.79
CA CYS A 57 7.42 -4.69 23.32
C CYS A 57 7.68 -5.52 24.58
N THR A 58 7.94 -4.86 25.71
CA THR A 58 8.31 -5.51 26.98
C THR A 58 7.12 -6.10 27.76
N HIS A 59 5.88 -6.09 27.23
CA HIS A 59 4.71 -6.61 27.95
C HIS A 59 3.48 -6.84 27.06
N CYS A 60 3.59 -7.68 26.02
CA CYS A 60 2.39 -8.26 25.38
C CYS A 60 2.27 -9.73 25.78
N SER A 61 1.57 -9.97 26.88
CA SER A 61 1.14 -11.29 27.33
C SER A 61 0.28 -11.96 26.26
N SER A 62 0.77 -13.11 25.78
CA SER A 62 0.01 -14.21 25.15
C SER A 62 -0.95 -13.83 24.01
N GLY A 63 -0.47 -13.93 22.75
CA GLY A 63 -1.37 -14.08 21.59
C GLY A 63 -0.93 -13.44 20.28
N CYS A 64 0.20 -12.75 20.20
CA CYS A 64 0.62 -12.16 18.94
C CYS A 64 1.35 -13.17 18.06
N THR A 65 0.60 -13.86 17.22
CA THR A 65 1.11 -14.58 16.05
C THR A 65 1.71 -13.56 15.07
N PHE A 66 2.89 -13.01 15.36
CA PHE A 66 3.68 -12.19 14.45
C PHE A 66 4.34 -13.09 13.40
N ALA A 67 3.52 -13.72 12.56
CA ALA A 67 3.98 -14.50 11.43
C ALA A 67 4.24 -13.62 10.19
N HIS A 68 4.76 -12.39 10.35
CA HIS A 68 5.26 -11.59 9.22
C HIS A 68 6.41 -10.67 9.65
N VAL A 69 7.35 -11.22 10.41
CA VAL A 69 8.67 -10.61 10.60
C VAL A 69 9.45 -10.80 9.29
N GLY A 70 9.59 -9.73 8.50
CA GLY A 70 10.63 -9.65 7.47
C GLY A 70 10.22 -9.22 6.06
N LEU A 71 8.95 -8.97 5.76
CA LEU A 71 8.56 -8.45 4.45
C LEU A 71 8.28 -6.95 4.56
N PRO A 72 8.99 -6.08 3.82
CA PRO A 72 8.60 -4.68 3.67
C PRO A 72 7.27 -4.65 2.91
N GLN A 73 6.17 -4.75 3.64
CA GLN A 73 4.86 -4.42 3.09
C GLN A 73 4.86 -2.90 2.92
N ASN A 74 5.09 -2.46 1.68
CA ASN A 74 4.97 -1.05 1.33
C ASN A 74 3.48 -0.70 1.42
N PHE A 75 3.05 -0.24 2.60
CA PHE A 75 1.71 0.26 2.80
C PHE A 75 1.60 1.64 2.16
N TRP A 76 0.47 1.87 1.50
CA TRP A 76 0.17 3.12 0.81
C TRP A 76 -1.14 3.66 1.35
N THR A 77 -1.10 4.88 1.87
CA THR A 77 -2.30 5.61 2.27
C THR A 77 -2.68 6.60 1.18
N ILE A 78 -3.97 6.64 0.85
CA ILE A 78 -4.51 7.62 -0.10
C ILE A 78 -4.60 8.97 0.60
N THR A 79 -4.04 10.01 -0.03
CA THR A 79 -4.12 11.36 0.50
C THR A 79 -5.50 11.98 0.26
N ASN A 80 -5.81 13.07 0.95
CA ASN A 80 -7.02 13.88 0.67
C ASN A 80 -7.15 14.28 -0.81
N LYS A 81 -6.03 14.45 -1.52
CA LYS A 81 -6.01 14.75 -2.95
C LYS A 81 -6.41 13.52 -3.78
N GLY A 82 -5.90 12.34 -3.40
CA GLY A 82 -6.27 11.07 -4.03
C GLY A 82 -7.75 10.74 -3.81
N GLU A 83 -8.28 11.00 -2.62
CA GLU A 83 -9.69 10.79 -2.30
C GLU A 83 -10.62 11.60 -3.21
N ARG A 84 -10.27 12.86 -3.49
CA ARG A 84 -11.04 13.72 -4.41
C ARG A 84 -11.04 13.23 -5.86
N LEU A 85 -10.07 12.41 -6.25
CA LEU A 85 -9.98 11.86 -7.60
C LEU A 85 -10.86 10.61 -7.78
N ILE A 86 -11.15 9.90 -6.69
CA ILE A 86 -12.00 8.70 -6.69
C ILE A 86 -13.44 8.98 -6.24
N SER A 87 -13.66 10.04 -5.46
CA SER A 87 -14.98 10.59 -5.13
C SER A 87 -15.75 11.07 -6.36
#